data_AF-A0A923IPR2-F1
#
_entry.id   AF-A0A923IPR2-F1
#
_cell.length_a   1.000
_cell.length_b   1.000
_cell.length_c   1.000
_cell.angle_alpha   90.00
_cell.angle_beta   90.00
_cell.angle_gamma   90.00
#
_symmetry.space_group_name_H-M   'P 1'
#
loop_
_entity.id
_entity.type
_entity.pdbx_description
1 polymer ?
#
loop_
_entity_poly.entity_id
_entity_poly.type
_entity_poly.pdbx_seq_one_letter_code
_entity_poly.pdbx_strand_id
1 'polypeptide(L)'
;MSKEITRRKFIEDVAKYCGAGMAAVGLVGATTKAHAVADLDTPAHEGVWRMRDTQLMQYGEFIKNAPLPKDYFEKPADKLVNGGAPVNWSHLHPNYYADGKRSLVGLIMATELDKDLKGDIKKAMKLIGGFEKSLKKSDKILIKPNMNTGDPWPQGGTDAAFLKALISVLKDEGYTKVTVADTCGPWGPTDRVIKKLGLDMACKETDTPIKTWEQEKWMNIRNDKAEYLGRMGGGDGTVGYP
;
A
#
# COMPACT_ATOMS: atom_id res chain seq x y z
N MET A 1 -9.26 -17.69 20.41
CA MET A 1 -8.41 -17.11 21.46
C MET A 1 -7.00 -16.99 20.91
N SER A 2 -6.55 -15.78 20.59
CA SER A 2 -5.16 -15.55 20.16
C SER A 2 -4.24 -15.79 21.36
N LYS A 3 -3.26 -16.68 21.23
CA LYS A 3 -2.23 -16.87 22.26
C LYS A 3 -1.32 -15.65 22.22
N GLU A 4 -1.25 -14.89 23.32
CA GLU A 4 -0.34 -13.75 23.44
C GLU A 4 1.09 -14.20 23.09
N ILE A 5 1.63 -13.64 22.01
CA ILE A 5 3.02 -13.82 21.64
C ILE A 5 3.83 -12.86 22.51
N THR A 6 4.75 -13.40 23.31
CA THR A 6 5.64 -12.56 24.09
C THR A 6 6.53 -11.72 23.17
N ARG A 7 6.84 -10.49 23.57
CA ARG A 7 7.66 -9.54 22.80
C ARG A 7 8.99 -10.14 22.33
N ARG A 8 9.59 -11.01 23.13
CA ARG A 8 10.82 -11.75 22.80
C ARG A 8 10.61 -12.71 21.63
N LYS A 9 9.53 -13.50 21.67
CA LYS A 9 9.17 -14.46 20.63
C LYS A 9 8.91 -13.76 19.29
N PHE A 10 8.19 -12.63 19.32
CA PHE A 10 7.96 -11.79 18.14
C PHE A 10 9.27 -11.30 17.50
N ILE A 11 10.22 -10.80 18.31
CA ILE A 11 11.51 -10.32 17.80
C ILE A 11 12.36 -11.46 17.23
N GLU A 12 12.38 -12.63 17.88
CA GLU A 12 13.06 -13.83 17.39
C GLU A 12 12.50 -14.27 16.03
N ASP A 13 11.18 -14.25 15.86
CA ASP A 13 10.52 -14.61 14.60
C ASP A 13 10.79 -13.57 13.50
N VAL A 14 10.71 -12.26 13.80
CA VAL A 14 11.04 -11.20 12.82
C VAL A 14 12.51 -11.29 12.38
N ALA A 15 13.45 -11.53 13.30
CA ALA A 15 14.87 -11.68 12.95
C ALA A 15 15.12 -12.92 12.09
N LYS A 16 14.43 -14.03 12.40
CA LYS A 16 14.56 -15.31 11.70
C LYS A 16 14.03 -15.25 10.27
N TYR A 17 12.93 -14.54 10.02
CA TYR A 17 12.25 -14.58 8.72
C TYR A 17 12.46 -13.32 7.85
N CYS A 18 12.77 -12.17 8.44
CA CYS A 18 12.98 -10.91 7.72
C CYS A 18 14.45 -10.45 7.67
N GLY A 19 15.36 -11.21 8.30
CA GLY A 19 16.75 -10.81 8.48
C GLY A 19 16.94 -9.77 9.59
N ALA A 20 18.15 -9.72 10.16
CA ALA A 20 18.46 -8.91 11.34
C ALA A 20 18.15 -7.40 11.19
N GLY A 21 18.13 -6.87 9.96
CA GLY A 21 17.80 -5.47 9.67
C GLY A 21 16.38 -5.08 10.05
N MET A 22 15.38 -5.95 9.82
CA MET A 22 13.97 -5.65 10.17
C MET A 22 13.69 -5.82 11.67
N ALA A 23 14.41 -6.73 12.34
CA ALA A 23 14.33 -6.85 13.79
C ALA A 23 14.93 -5.64 14.52
N ALA A 24 15.98 -5.02 13.95
CA ALA A 24 16.55 -3.78 14.46
C ALA A 24 15.58 -2.59 14.38
N VAL A 25 14.77 -2.51 13.32
CA VAL A 25 13.71 -1.48 13.18
C VAL A 25 12.65 -1.60 14.29
N GLY A 26 12.26 -2.83 14.65
CA GLY A 26 11.35 -3.10 15.77
C GLY A 26 11.95 -2.82 17.14
N LEU A 27 13.28 -2.89 17.28
CA LEU A 27 14.00 -2.58 18.52
C LEU A 27 14.07 -1.07 18.78
N VAL A 28 14.32 -0.27 17.74
CA VAL A 28 14.47 1.19 17.88
C VAL A 28 13.15 1.84 18.30
N GLY A 29 12.02 1.47 17.67
CA GLY A 29 10.72 2.09 17.96
C GLY A 29 10.18 1.80 19.37
N ALA A 30 10.64 0.74 20.03
CA ALA A 30 10.07 0.28 21.29
C ALA A 30 10.91 0.59 22.54
N THR A 31 12.06 1.27 22.38
CA THR A 31 12.92 1.74 23.49
C THR A 31 13.12 3.26 23.52
N THR A 32 12.82 3.98 22.43
CA THR A 32 12.79 5.44 22.47
C THR A 32 11.43 5.90 22.99
N LYS A 33 11.41 6.63 24.12
CA LYS A 33 10.26 7.46 24.45
C LYS A 33 9.97 8.33 23.22
N ALA A 34 8.81 8.12 22.61
CA ALA A 34 8.32 8.89 21.48
C ALA A 34 8.21 10.36 21.87
N HIS A 35 9.25 11.14 21.57
CA HIS A 35 9.15 12.57 21.53
C HIS A 35 8.64 12.94 20.14
N ALA A 36 7.33 13.22 20.07
CA ALA A 36 6.73 13.89 18.93
C ALA A 36 7.42 15.25 18.79
N VAL A 37 8.30 15.39 17.81
CA VAL A 37 8.84 16.69 17.40
C VAL A 37 8.03 17.10 16.18
N ALA A 38 7.24 18.15 16.32
CA ALA A 38 6.76 18.90 15.16
C ALA A 38 7.98 19.61 14.60
N ASP A 39 8.47 19.21 13.42
CA ASP A 39 9.44 20.03 12.72
C ASP A 39 9.11 20.06 11.23
N LEU A 40 8.67 21.25 10.85
CA LEU A 40 8.55 21.77 9.49
C LEU A 40 9.99 22.05 8.99
N ASP A 41 10.20 22.03 7.67
CA ASP A 41 11.31 22.69 6.98
C ASP A 41 12.70 22.03 6.81
N THR A 42 12.91 20.71 7.06
CA THR A 42 14.17 20.05 6.59
C THR A 42 13.94 18.90 5.61
N PRO A 43 14.46 18.97 4.36
CA PRO A 43 14.40 17.85 3.41
C PRO A 43 15.18 16.64 3.93
N ALA A 44 14.60 15.44 3.87
CA ALA A 44 15.16 14.23 4.46
C ALA A 44 16.29 13.57 3.63
N HIS A 45 17.06 14.36 2.87
CA HIS A 45 17.98 13.81 1.85
C HIS A 45 19.42 13.53 2.32
N GLU A 46 19.78 13.79 3.58
CA GLU A 46 21.14 13.49 4.07
C GLU A 46 21.10 12.74 5.41
N GLY A 47 21.43 11.43 5.39
CA GLY A 47 21.75 10.66 6.60
C GLY A 47 20.73 9.61 7.03
N VAL A 48 21.26 8.58 7.71
CA VAL A 48 20.62 7.37 8.27
C VAL A 48 19.10 7.47 8.49
N TRP A 49 18.35 6.61 7.80
CA TRP A 49 16.90 6.42 7.96
C TRP A 49 16.53 6.17 9.43
N ARG A 50 15.89 7.15 10.07
CA ARG A 50 15.18 6.97 11.34
C ARG A 50 13.70 7.04 11.05
N MET A 51 12.98 5.92 11.24
CA MET A 51 11.51 5.92 11.20
C MET A 51 11.02 6.96 12.23
N ARG A 52 10.33 8.01 11.75
CA ARG A 52 9.65 8.99 12.61
C ARG A 52 8.23 8.48 12.86
N ASP A 53 7.79 8.48 14.11
CA ASP A 53 6.49 7.99 14.61
C ASP A 53 5.26 8.83 14.14
N THR A 54 5.36 9.60 13.06
CA THR A 54 4.31 10.56 12.69
C THR A 54 3.01 9.91 12.20
N GLN A 55 3.03 8.64 11.77
CA GLN A 55 1.82 7.89 11.40
C GLN A 55 0.77 7.81 12.53
N LEU A 56 1.20 7.82 13.81
CA LEU A 56 0.27 7.72 14.94
C LEU A 56 -0.38 9.07 15.32
N MET A 57 0.21 10.20 14.90
CA MET A 57 -0.35 11.52 15.20
C MET A 57 -1.61 11.81 14.38
N GLN A 58 -1.60 11.46 13.09
CA GLN A 58 -2.78 11.59 12.23
C GLN A 58 -3.96 10.76 12.75
N TYR A 59 -3.70 9.53 13.23
CA TYR A 59 -4.73 8.69 13.83
C TYR A 59 -5.34 9.37 15.07
N GLY A 60 -4.49 9.92 15.94
CA GLY A 60 -4.91 10.69 17.11
C GLY A 60 -5.76 11.92 16.75
N GLU A 61 -5.39 12.67 15.71
CA GLU A 61 -6.17 13.82 15.23
C GLU A 61 -7.51 13.42 14.62
N PHE A 62 -7.54 12.37 13.81
CA PHE A 62 -8.78 11.88 13.20
C PHE A 62 -9.78 11.38 14.25
N ILE A 63 -9.31 10.71 15.29
CA ILE A 63 -10.16 10.26 16.39
C ILE A 63 -10.68 11.45 17.20
N LYS A 64 -9.81 12.42 17.52
CA LYS A 64 -10.19 13.58 18.35
C LYS A 64 -11.17 14.52 17.66
N ASN A 65 -10.95 14.81 16.37
CA ASN A 65 -11.68 15.87 15.67
C ASN A 65 -12.84 15.35 14.81
N ALA A 66 -12.89 14.05 14.52
CA ALA A 66 -13.94 13.44 13.71
C ALA A 66 -14.20 12.00 14.19
N PRO A 67 -14.83 11.82 15.36
CA PRO A 67 -14.99 10.52 16.01
C PRO A 67 -15.65 9.51 15.07
N LEU A 68 -15.18 8.27 15.16
CA LEU A 68 -15.71 7.13 14.40
C LEU A 68 -16.56 6.26 15.32
N PRO A 69 -17.53 5.51 14.76
CA PRO A 69 -18.17 4.41 15.48
C PRO A 69 -17.12 3.49 16.11
N LYS A 70 -17.44 2.92 17.29
CA LYS A 70 -16.49 2.06 18.03
C LYS A 70 -16.08 0.82 17.22
N ASP A 71 -16.98 0.35 16.38
CA ASP A 71 -16.88 -0.81 15.51
C ASP A 71 -16.41 -0.46 14.09
N TYR A 72 -16.04 0.79 13.81
CA TYR A 72 -15.73 1.24 12.44
C TYR A 72 -14.60 0.44 11.76
N PHE A 73 -13.62 -0.01 12.53
CA PHE A 73 -12.50 -0.82 12.03
C PHE A 73 -12.70 -2.33 12.27
N GLU A 74 -13.81 -2.72 12.88
CA GLU A 74 -14.16 -4.13 13.01
C GLU A 74 -14.59 -4.65 11.64
N LYS A 75 -13.80 -5.57 11.10
CA LYS A 75 -14.01 -6.17 9.78
C LYS A 75 -14.31 -7.66 9.95
N PRO A 76 -15.49 -8.03 10.48
CA PRO A 76 -15.86 -9.43 10.63
C PRO A 76 -15.93 -10.05 9.23
N ALA A 77 -15.14 -11.10 9.01
CA ALA A 77 -15.22 -11.83 7.76
C ALA A 77 -16.56 -12.57 7.69
N ASP A 78 -17.29 -12.38 6.60
CA ASP A 78 -18.61 -12.96 6.38
C ASP A 78 -18.53 -14.50 6.33
N LYS A 79 -17.56 -15.03 5.57
CA LYS A 79 -17.39 -16.48 5.33
C LYS A 79 -15.93 -16.83 5.05
N LEU A 80 -15.57 -18.07 5.38
CA LEU A 80 -14.36 -18.73 4.87
C LEU A 80 -14.61 -19.16 3.42
N VAL A 81 -13.74 -18.72 2.50
CA VAL A 81 -13.75 -19.22 1.12
C VAL A 81 -13.32 -20.68 1.14
N ASN A 82 -14.02 -21.53 0.38
CA ASN A 82 -13.70 -22.94 0.22
C ASN A 82 -13.57 -23.72 1.55
N GLY A 83 -14.34 -23.34 2.57
CA GLY A 83 -14.27 -23.97 3.90
C GLY A 83 -12.91 -23.84 4.60
N GLY A 84 -12.08 -22.87 4.20
CA GLY A 84 -10.72 -22.67 4.73
C GLY A 84 -9.65 -23.49 4.01
N ALA A 85 -10.00 -24.28 2.99
CA ALA A 85 -9.01 -24.92 2.14
C ALA A 85 -8.22 -23.87 1.35
N PRO A 86 -6.90 -24.06 1.14
CA PRO A 86 -6.10 -23.16 0.32
C PRO A 86 -6.73 -22.95 -1.07
N VAL A 87 -6.88 -21.69 -1.46
CA VAL A 87 -7.28 -21.32 -2.82
C VAL A 87 -6.07 -21.51 -3.72
N ASN A 88 -6.21 -22.37 -4.73
CA ASN A 88 -5.20 -22.49 -5.77
C ASN A 88 -5.38 -21.34 -6.77
N TRP A 89 -4.46 -20.37 -6.74
CA TRP A 89 -4.43 -19.27 -7.71
C TRP A 89 -3.85 -19.76 -9.04
N SER A 90 -4.66 -20.53 -9.78
CA SER A 90 -4.31 -21.10 -11.10
C SER A 90 -4.04 -20.04 -12.18
N HIS A 91 -4.36 -18.78 -11.89
CA HIS A 91 -4.31 -17.63 -12.77
C HIS A 91 -3.29 -16.58 -12.31
N LEU A 92 -2.33 -16.95 -11.44
CA LEU A 92 -1.16 -16.11 -11.18
C LEU A 92 -0.37 -15.97 -12.48
N HIS A 93 -0.38 -14.75 -13.02
CA HIS A 93 0.47 -14.44 -14.16
C HIS A 93 1.95 -14.52 -13.76
N PRO A 94 2.83 -14.94 -14.69
CA PRO A 94 4.26 -14.80 -14.47
C PRO A 94 4.63 -13.33 -14.31
N ASN A 95 5.80 -13.05 -13.74
CA ASN A 95 6.36 -11.71 -13.81
C ASN A 95 6.76 -11.40 -15.27
N TYR A 96 5.92 -10.65 -15.98
CA TYR A 96 6.19 -10.22 -17.35
C TYR A 96 7.43 -9.31 -17.43
N TYR A 97 7.79 -8.62 -16.35
CA TYR A 97 8.93 -7.70 -16.27
C TYR A 97 10.12 -8.37 -15.56
N ALA A 98 10.72 -9.37 -16.22
CA ALA A 98 11.86 -10.10 -15.70
C ALA A 98 12.97 -10.31 -16.75
N ASP A 99 14.20 -10.44 -16.26
CA ASP A 99 15.35 -10.98 -16.97
C ASP A 99 15.83 -12.24 -16.23
N GLY A 100 15.52 -13.40 -16.83
CA GLY A 100 15.69 -14.70 -16.18
C GLY A 100 14.93 -14.79 -14.85
N LYS A 101 15.66 -14.90 -13.74
CA LYS A 101 15.09 -14.99 -12.37
C LYS A 101 14.99 -13.65 -11.64
N ARG A 102 15.38 -12.53 -12.28
CA ARG A 102 15.43 -11.20 -11.66
C ARG A 102 14.32 -10.31 -12.18
N SER A 103 13.67 -9.57 -11.28
CA SER A 103 12.70 -8.54 -11.67
C SER A 103 13.41 -7.34 -12.29
N LEU A 104 12.80 -6.76 -13.33
CA LEU A 104 13.23 -5.50 -13.90
C LEU A 104 12.63 -4.33 -13.12
N VAL A 105 13.43 -3.30 -12.91
CA VAL A 105 13.01 -2.05 -12.27
C VAL A 105 13.44 -0.88 -13.16
N GLY A 106 12.49 -0.06 -13.58
CA GLY A 106 12.76 1.19 -14.26
C GLY A 106 12.97 2.29 -13.23
N LEU A 107 14.16 2.88 -13.21
CA LEU A 107 14.47 4.03 -12.37
C LEU A 107 14.76 5.25 -13.24
N ILE A 108 14.13 6.35 -12.89
CA ILE A 108 14.37 7.65 -13.49
C ILE A 108 14.47 8.70 -12.40
N MET A 109 15.25 9.74 -12.66
CA MET A 109 15.32 10.93 -11.80
C MET A 109 14.26 11.92 -12.28
N ALA A 110 13.17 12.05 -11.53
CA ALA A 110 12.20 13.13 -11.75
C ALA A 110 12.75 14.40 -11.08
N THR A 111 12.96 15.48 -11.84
CA THR A 111 13.52 16.73 -11.31
C THR A 111 12.51 17.86 -11.42
N GLU A 112 12.59 18.85 -10.51
CA GLU A 112 11.68 19.99 -10.51
C GLU A 112 11.80 20.89 -11.76
N LEU A 113 12.93 20.81 -12.48
CA LEU A 113 13.18 21.56 -13.71
C LEU A 113 12.41 20.99 -14.90
N ASP A 114 12.17 19.69 -14.92
CA ASP A 114 11.58 18.95 -16.03
C ASP A 114 10.22 18.38 -15.60
N LYS A 115 9.27 19.24 -15.19
CA LYS A 115 7.94 18.89 -14.61
C LYS A 115 7.00 18.08 -15.53
N ASP A 116 7.53 17.13 -16.29
CA ASP A 116 6.84 16.23 -17.18
C ASP A 116 6.70 14.83 -16.56
N LEU A 117 5.86 14.73 -15.52
CA LEU A 117 5.53 13.45 -14.89
C LEU A 117 5.00 12.41 -15.90
N LYS A 118 4.28 12.85 -16.95
CA LYS A 118 3.77 11.93 -17.97
C LYS A 118 4.90 11.34 -18.80
N GLY A 119 5.80 12.19 -19.29
CA GLY A 119 6.99 11.77 -20.03
C GLY A 119 7.89 10.87 -19.19
N ASP A 120 8.06 11.21 -17.91
CA ASP A 120 8.84 10.44 -16.95
C ASP A 120 8.25 9.05 -16.71
N ILE A 121 6.94 8.92 -16.49
CA ILE A 121 6.27 7.61 -16.41
C ILE A 121 6.49 6.80 -17.70
N LYS A 122 6.35 7.43 -18.88
CA LYS A 122 6.59 6.77 -20.17
C LYS A 122 8.04 6.31 -20.33
N LYS A 123 9.02 7.14 -19.94
CA LYS A 123 10.45 6.78 -19.95
C LYS A 123 10.71 5.58 -19.04
N ALA A 124 10.22 5.62 -17.79
CA ALA A 124 10.40 4.55 -16.82
C ALA A 124 9.82 3.22 -17.31
N MET A 125 8.62 3.24 -17.91
CA MET A 125 8.00 2.04 -18.46
C MET A 125 8.71 1.52 -19.71
N LYS A 126 9.22 2.41 -20.57
CA LYS A 126 10.02 2.02 -21.73
C LYS A 126 11.28 1.26 -21.33
N LEU A 127 11.94 1.62 -20.22
CA LEU A 127 13.14 0.93 -19.72
C LEU A 127 12.89 -0.56 -19.41
N ILE A 128 11.67 -0.93 -19.01
CA ILE A 128 11.32 -2.31 -18.64
C ILE A 128 10.54 -3.05 -19.75
N GLY A 129 10.31 -2.40 -20.90
CA GLY A 129 9.70 -3.01 -22.08
C GLY A 129 8.23 -2.64 -22.36
N GLY A 130 7.73 -1.55 -21.77
CA GLY A 130 6.40 -1.00 -22.09
C GLY A 130 5.23 -1.69 -21.39
N PHE A 131 4.08 -1.01 -21.35
CA PHE A 131 2.87 -1.52 -20.69
C PHE A 131 2.28 -2.76 -21.39
N GLU A 132 2.43 -2.83 -22.71
CA GLU A 132 1.94 -3.89 -23.60
C GLU A 132 2.50 -5.27 -23.28
N LYS A 133 3.62 -5.33 -22.54
CA LYS A 133 4.22 -6.58 -22.08
C LYS A 133 3.32 -7.35 -21.12
N SER A 134 2.49 -6.64 -20.34
CA SER A 134 1.58 -7.25 -19.36
C SER A 134 0.11 -6.87 -19.55
N LEU A 135 -0.19 -5.77 -20.24
CA LEU A 135 -1.54 -5.21 -20.33
C LEU A 135 -2.07 -5.21 -21.77
N LYS A 136 -3.28 -5.74 -21.96
CA LYS A 136 -4.06 -5.63 -23.19
C LYS A 136 -5.03 -4.45 -23.09
N LYS A 137 -5.34 -3.82 -24.23
CA LYS A 137 -6.29 -2.69 -24.26
C LYS A 137 -7.72 -3.08 -23.82
N SER A 138 -8.04 -4.37 -23.87
CA SER A 138 -9.31 -4.93 -23.40
C SER A 138 -9.43 -5.05 -21.88
N ASP A 139 -8.31 -5.03 -21.16
CA ASP A 139 -8.23 -5.38 -19.75
C ASP A 139 -8.96 -4.37 -18.87
N LYS A 140 -9.48 -4.85 -17.74
CA LYS A 140 -9.95 -4.00 -16.65
C LYS A 140 -8.77 -3.79 -15.71
N ILE A 141 -8.30 -2.56 -15.59
CA ILE A 141 -7.11 -2.21 -14.85
C ILE A 141 -7.51 -1.58 -13.52
N LEU A 142 -6.99 -2.14 -12.44
CA LEU A 142 -7.06 -1.55 -11.12
C LEU A 142 -5.73 -0.86 -10.80
N ILE A 143 -5.79 0.42 -10.43
CA ILE A 143 -4.67 1.16 -9.84
C ILE A 143 -4.83 1.16 -8.31
N LYS A 144 -3.77 0.75 -7.62
CA LYS A 144 -3.68 0.67 -6.15
C LYS A 144 -2.66 1.72 -5.65
N PRO A 145 -3.07 2.95 -5.34
CA PRO A 145 -2.18 4.09 -5.10
C PRO A 145 -1.74 4.21 -3.62
N ASN A 146 -1.43 3.08 -2.97
CA ASN A 146 -0.98 2.99 -1.57
C ASN A 146 -1.56 4.08 -0.64
N MET A 147 -2.76 3.89 -0.10
CA MET A 147 -3.44 4.92 0.70
C MET A 147 -3.30 4.75 2.21
N ASN A 148 -2.16 4.28 2.76
CA ASN A 148 -2.09 3.94 4.19
C ASN A 148 -2.34 5.12 5.15
N THR A 149 -1.77 6.29 4.86
CA THR A 149 -1.96 7.53 5.63
C THR A 149 -2.01 8.73 4.69
N GLY A 150 -2.46 9.87 5.22
CA GLY A 150 -2.43 11.16 4.52
C GLY A 150 -1.32 12.07 5.04
N ASP A 151 -0.25 11.48 5.57
CA ASP A 151 0.92 12.23 6.02
C ASP A 151 1.70 12.79 4.83
N PRO A 152 2.53 13.82 5.02
CA PRO A 152 3.46 14.22 3.99
C PRO A 152 4.51 13.12 3.72
N TRP A 153 5.21 13.25 2.60
CA TRP A 153 6.40 12.45 2.30
C TRP A 153 7.38 12.46 3.49
N PRO A 154 8.06 11.33 3.81
CA PRO A 154 8.10 10.05 3.09
C PRO A 154 7.06 9.00 3.53
N GLN A 155 6.16 9.34 4.44
CA GLN A 155 5.26 8.37 5.10
C GLN A 155 3.88 8.28 4.47
N GLY A 156 3.51 9.32 3.73
CA GLY A 156 2.23 9.47 3.06
C GLY A 156 1.90 8.43 2.01
N GLY A 157 0.65 8.48 1.57
CA GLY A 157 0.19 7.74 0.41
C GLY A 157 0.70 8.32 -0.92
N THR A 158 0.23 7.75 -2.02
CA THR A 158 0.58 8.24 -3.36
C THR A 158 0.23 9.71 -3.56
N ASP A 159 1.13 10.44 -4.23
CA ASP A 159 0.92 11.82 -4.66
C ASP A 159 -0.18 11.93 -5.74
N ALA A 160 -1.09 12.90 -5.59
CA ALA A 160 -2.22 13.07 -6.50
C ALA A 160 -1.80 13.48 -7.92
N ALA A 161 -0.74 14.28 -8.07
CA ALA A 161 -0.25 14.67 -9.38
C ALA A 161 0.36 13.46 -10.12
N PHE A 162 1.08 12.60 -9.41
CA PHE A 162 1.55 11.32 -9.94
C PHE A 162 0.40 10.42 -10.36
N LEU A 163 -0.63 10.22 -9.52
CA LEU A 163 -1.79 9.40 -9.86
C LEU A 163 -2.51 9.93 -11.11
N LYS A 164 -2.76 11.25 -11.17
CA LYS A 164 -3.37 11.91 -12.32
C LYS A 164 -2.56 11.70 -13.60
N ALA A 165 -1.23 11.86 -13.51
CA ALA A 165 -0.33 11.65 -14.63
C ALA A 165 -0.35 10.19 -15.11
N LEU A 166 -0.30 9.22 -14.19
CA LEU A 166 -0.37 7.79 -14.51
C LEU A 166 -1.67 7.41 -15.21
N ILE A 167 -2.82 7.85 -14.67
CA ILE A 167 -4.13 7.61 -15.29
C ILE A 167 -4.15 8.20 -16.71
N SER A 168 -3.67 9.43 -16.87
CA SER A 168 -3.62 10.09 -18.17
C SER A 168 -2.75 9.31 -19.15
N VAL A 169 -1.55 8.87 -18.74
CA VAL A 169 -0.66 8.07 -19.59
C VAL A 169 -1.33 6.76 -20.01
N LEU A 170 -1.98 6.04 -19.10
CA LEU A 170 -2.70 4.82 -19.44
C LEU A 170 -3.83 5.07 -20.44
N LYS A 171 -4.62 6.14 -20.25
CA LYS A 171 -5.70 6.51 -21.17
C LYS A 171 -5.17 6.95 -22.55
N ASP A 172 -4.10 7.74 -22.59
CA ASP A 172 -3.43 8.18 -23.82
C ASP A 172 -2.87 6.98 -24.61
N GLU A 173 -2.42 5.94 -23.90
CA GLU A 173 -2.00 4.65 -24.47
C GLU A 173 -3.20 3.76 -24.89
N GLY A 174 -4.45 4.20 -24.70
CA GLY A 174 -5.65 3.46 -25.09
C GLY A 174 -6.19 2.47 -24.05
N TYR A 175 -5.69 2.51 -22.82
CA TYR A 175 -6.26 1.74 -21.70
C TYR A 175 -7.39 2.52 -21.05
N THR A 176 -8.63 2.23 -21.44
CA THR A 176 -9.79 3.06 -21.04
C THR A 176 -10.55 2.53 -19.82
N LYS A 177 -10.44 1.22 -19.52
CA LYS A 177 -11.14 0.57 -18.40
C LYS A 177 -10.31 0.61 -17.12
N VAL A 178 -10.00 1.82 -16.66
CA VAL A 178 -9.20 2.06 -15.46
C VAL A 178 -10.11 2.33 -14.27
N THR A 179 -9.79 1.78 -13.11
CA THR A 179 -10.43 2.08 -11.82
C THR A 179 -9.37 2.23 -10.76
N VAL A 180 -9.53 3.20 -9.86
CA VAL A 180 -8.69 3.34 -8.68
C VAL A 180 -9.42 2.72 -7.49
N ALA A 181 -8.78 1.84 -6.74
CA ALA A 181 -9.34 1.41 -5.46
C ALA A 181 -8.26 1.04 -4.45
N ASP A 182 -8.56 1.29 -3.19
CA ASP A 182 -7.72 0.92 -2.05
C ASP A 182 -8.58 0.82 -0.77
N THR A 183 -7.94 0.41 0.31
CA THR A 183 -8.42 0.47 1.68
C THR A 183 -7.24 0.83 2.56
N CYS A 184 -7.42 1.86 3.38
CA CYS A 184 -6.50 2.15 4.47
C CYS A 184 -6.47 0.94 5.40
N GLY A 185 -5.29 0.63 5.95
CA GLY A 185 -5.21 -0.28 7.10
C GLY A 185 -6.03 0.24 8.30
N PRO A 186 -5.86 -0.32 9.50
CA PRO A 186 -6.60 0.10 10.70
C PRO A 186 -6.27 1.54 11.18
N TRP A 187 -5.51 2.31 10.40
CA TRP A 187 -4.88 3.58 10.74
C TRP A 187 -5.68 4.81 10.32
N GLY A 188 -6.76 4.66 9.55
CA GLY A 188 -7.60 5.80 9.18
C GLY A 188 -8.76 5.44 8.26
N PRO A 189 -9.85 6.22 8.24
CA PRO A 189 -10.93 6.06 7.27
C PRO A 189 -10.44 6.34 5.84
N THR A 190 -10.64 5.39 4.93
CA THR A 190 -10.17 5.49 3.54
C THR A 190 -10.66 6.75 2.83
N ASP A 191 -11.93 7.10 2.97
CA ASP A 191 -12.49 8.30 2.33
C ASP A 191 -11.84 9.60 2.81
N ARG A 192 -11.42 9.65 4.08
CA ARG A 192 -10.76 10.84 4.63
C ARG A 192 -9.34 10.97 4.10
N VAL A 193 -8.63 9.85 3.98
CA VAL A 193 -7.27 9.82 3.43
C VAL A 193 -7.30 10.19 1.94
N ILE A 194 -8.24 9.65 1.17
CA ILE A 194 -8.44 10.00 -0.25
C ILE A 194 -8.59 11.52 -0.42
N LYS A 195 -9.47 12.14 0.36
CA LYS A 195 -9.71 13.59 0.31
C LYS A 195 -8.49 14.39 0.73
N LYS A 196 -7.81 13.99 1.81
CA LYS A 196 -6.61 14.67 2.31
C LYS A 196 -5.47 14.64 1.28
N LEU A 197 -5.32 13.53 0.57
CA LEU A 197 -4.32 13.36 -0.48
C LEU A 197 -4.74 13.98 -1.82
N GLY A 198 -6.01 14.36 -2.00
CA GLY A 198 -6.54 14.91 -3.27
C GLY A 198 -6.71 13.86 -4.37
N LEU A 199 -6.80 12.57 -4.02
CA LEU A 199 -6.94 11.48 -5.01
C LEU A 199 -8.32 11.47 -5.66
N ASP A 200 -9.35 11.93 -4.95
CA ASP A 200 -10.70 12.13 -5.48
C ASP A 200 -10.71 13.17 -6.60
N MET A 201 -10.01 14.29 -6.41
CA MET A 201 -9.87 15.33 -7.43
C MET A 201 -9.09 14.81 -8.65
N ALA A 202 -7.97 14.11 -8.44
CA ALA A 202 -7.21 13.49 -9.54
C ALA A 202 -8.06 12.52 -10.37
N CYS A 203 -8.89 11.71 -9.71
CA CYS A 203 -9.82 10.78 -10.35
C CYS A 203 -10.95 11.51 -11.09
N LYS A 204 -11.55 12.55 -10.48
CA LYS A 204 -12.59 13.37 -11.09
C LYS A 204 -12.10 14.08 -12.35
N GLU A 205 -10.95 14.72 -12.30
CA GLU A 205 -10.37 15.47 -13.43
C GLU A 205 -9.98 14.57 -14.61
N THR A 206 -9.78 13.28 -14.35
CA THR A 206 -9.46 12.30 -15.38
C THR A 206 -10.66 11.45 -15.78
N ASP A 207 -11.85 11.69 -15.25
CA ASP A 207 -13.04 10.85 -15.44
C ASP A 207 -12.75 9.36 -15.16
N THR A 208 -12.18 9.09 -13.99
CA THR A 208 -11.81 7.74 -13.54
C THR A 208 -12.53 7.43 -12.23
N PRO A 209 -13.22 6.28 -12.10
CA PRO A 209 -13.88 5.92 -10.86
C PRO A 209 -12.85 5.61 -9.77
N ILE A 210 -13.11 6.13 -8.57
CA ILE A 210 -12.42 5.75 -7.34
C ILE A 210 -13.39 5.01 -6.42
N LYS A 211 -12.96 3.87 -5.88
CA LYS A 211 -13.74 3.04 -4.95
C LYS A 211 -12.96 2.81 -3.67
N THR A 212 -13.68 2.71 -2.56
CA THR A 212 -13.13 2.24 -1.30
C THR A 212 -13.68 0.86 -0.99
N TRP A 213 -12.84 -0.03 -0.47
CA TRP A 213 -13.26 -1.35 -0.02
C TRP A 213 -13.31 -1.46 1.51
N GLU A 214 -13.28 -0.32 2.20
CA GLU A 214 -13.34 -0.24 3.66
C GLU A 214 -14.56 -0.97 4.23
N GLN A 215 -15.72 -0.77 3.58
CA GLN A 215 -17.03 -1.27 4.02
C GLN A 215 -17.52 -2.46 3.20
N GLU A 216 -16.67 -3.02 2.33
CA GLU A 216 -17.00 -4.22 1.57
C GLU A 216 -16.92 -5.47 2.45
N LYS A 217 -17.51 -6.56 1.97
CA LYS A 217 -17.57 -7.82 2.72
C LYS A 217 -16.23 -8.52 2.72
N TRP A 218 -15.65 -8.66 3.90
CA TRP A 218 -14.38 -9.37 4.07
C TRP A 218 -14.59 -10.89 3.97
N MET A 219 -13.68 -11.53 3.27
CA MET A 219 -13.60 -12.97 3.12
C MET A 219 -12.27 -13.48 3.66
N ASN A 220 -12.31 -14.63 4.33
CA ASN A 220 -11.10 -15.31 4.75
C ASN A 220 -10.59 -16.19 3.60
N ILE A 221 -9.38 -15.92 3.13
CA ILE A 221 -8.71 -16.66 2.06
C ILE A 221 -7.42 -17.25 2.62
N ARG A 222 -7.22 -18.55 2.40
CA ARG A 222 -5.94 -19.21 2.63
C ARG A 222 -5.20 -19.34 1.30
N ASN A 223 -3.95 -18.90 1.25
CA ASN A 223 -3.10 -18.99 0.06
C ASN A 223 -1.77 -19.61 0.44
N ASP A 224 -1.54 -20.87 0.03
CA ASP A 224 -0.34 -21.67 0.30
C ASP A 224 0.97 -20.97 -0.09
N LYS A 225 0.95 -20.13 -1.12
CA LYS A 225 2.10 -19.35 -1.60
C LYS A 225 2.28 -18.01 -0.87
N ALA A 226 1.31 -17.57 -0.07
CA ALA A 226 1.30 -16.29 0.63
C ALA A 226 0.89 -16.40 2.12
N GLU A 227 1.05 -17.58 2.73
CA GLU A 227 0.63 -17.83 4.12
C GLU A 227 1.45 -17.05 5.17
N TYR A 228 2.51 -16.35 4.77
CA TYR A 228 3.44 -15.71 5.69
C TYR A 228 2.75 -14.76 6.68
N LEU A 229 1.93 -13.84 6.19
CA LEU A 229 1.21 -12.88 7.04
C LEU A 229 0.18 -13.58 7.95
N GLY A 230 -0.55 -14.57 7.42
CA GLY A 230 -1.51 -15.34 8.21
C GLY A 230 -0.85 -16.21 9.29
N ARG A 231 0.37 -16.70 9.04
CA ARG A 231 1.16 -17.47 10.01
C ARG A 231 1.82 -16.60 11.07
N MET A 232 2.32 -15.41 10.69
CA MET A 232 2.92 -14.46 11.65
C MET A 232 1.93 -13.97 12.71
N GLY A 233 0.64 -13.87 12.37
CA GLY A 233 -0.42 -13.59 13.33
C GLY A 233 -0.80 -14.76 14.26
N GLY A 234 -0.05 -15.86 14.23
CA GLY A 234 -0.34 -17.09 15.00
C GLY A 234 -1.46 -17.95 14.41
N GLY A 235 -1.88 -17.67 13.17
CA GLY A 235 -2.92 -18.38 12.44
C GLY A 235 -2.40 -19.51 11.54
N ASP A 236 -3.30 -20.14 10.79
CA ASP A 236 -3.02 -21.26 9.88
C ASP A 236 -2.59 -20.82 8.47
N GLY A 237 -2.26 -19.53 8.30
CA GLY A 237 -1.96 -18.93 6.99
C GLY A 237 -3.15 -18.23 6.34
N THR A 238 -4.33 -18.25 6.95
CA THR A 238 -5.51 -17.49 6.50
C THR A 238 -5.33 -16.00 6.71
N VAL A 239 -5.68 -15.20 5.70
CA VAL A 239 -5.70 -13.73 5.75
C VAL A 239 -7.07 -13.25 5.28
N GLY A 240 -7.61 -12.21 5.94
CA GLY A 240 -8.82 -11.53 5.52
C GLY A 240 -8.55 -10.60 4.34
N TYR A 241 -9.38 -10.67 3.31
CA TYR A 241 -9.38 -9.76 2.17
C TYR A 241 -10.78 -9.17 1.97
N PRO A 242 -10.92 -7.89 1.63
CA PRO A 242 -12.20 -7.31 1.24
C PRO A 242 -12.68 -7.79 -0.15
#